data_AF-A0A3M6X273-F1
#
_entry.id   AF-A0A3M6X273-F1
#
_cell.length_a   1.000
_cell.length_b   1.000
_cell.length_c   1.000
_cell.angle_alpha   90.00
_cell.angle_beta   90.00
_cell.angle_gamma   90.00
#
_symmetry.space_group_name_H-M   'P 1'
#
loop_
_entity.id
_entity.type
_entity.pdbx_description
1 polymer ?
#
loop_
_entity_poly.entity_id
_entity_poly.type
_entity_poly.pdbx_seq_one_letter_code
_entity_poly.pdbx_strand_id
1 'polypeptide(L)'
;MAAQKAEKKTRSKRKARTEVSSSSSSDSDSDSGSSNPTSTPKHKSTTAAPAPESPDSHADDSRVASEPVFTKKHINPDQAFEEFYLRQATKEFANDLDKLRSASDFKASSVPMLIEALKQGTVCFSREERVKVGSAAEAKAAD
;
A
#
# COMPACT_ATOMS: atom_id res chain seq x y z
N MET A 1 47.58 -19.34 -58.24
CA MET A 1 47.36 -18.97 -56.83
C MET A 1 47.51 -20.22 -55.97
N ALA A 2 48.40 -20.16 -54.98
CA ALA A 2 48.45 -21.10 -53.85
C ALA A 2 47.14 -20.98 -53.02
N ALA A 3 46.71 -21.86 -52.12
CA ALA A 3 47.36 -22.97 -51.45
C ALA A 3 46.31 -23.80 -50.67
N GLN A 4 46.69 -25.04 -50.32
CA GLN A 4 46.48 -25.69 -49.00
C GLN A 4 45.07 -26.25 -48.66
N LYS A 5 44.94 -27.58 -48.60
CA LYS A 5 45.11 -28.50 -47.43
C LYS A 5 43.93 -28.41 -46.45
N ALA A 6 43.06 -29.41 -46.37
CA ALA A 6 43.18 -30.73 -45.72
C ALA A 6 42.56 -30.76 -44.31
N GLU A 7 41.53 -31.61 -44.18
CA GLU A 7 41.21 -32.52 -43.06
C GLU A 7 41.26 -32.02 -41.59
N LYS A 8 40.17 -32.19 -40.83
CA LYS A 8 39.89 -33.35 -39.93
C LYS A 8 38.87 -33.01 -38.81
N LYS A 9 38.07 -34.03 -38.47
CA LYS A 9 37.09 -34.14 -37.38
C LYS A 9 37.64 -33.78 -35.99
N THR A 10 36.83 -33.10 -35.18
CA THR A 10 36.84 -33.26 -33.71
C THR A 10 35.42 -33.34 -33.15
N ARG A 11 35.03 -34.54 -32.69
CA ARG A 11 33.84 -34.80 -31.87
C ARG A 11 34.16 -34.41 -30.43
N SER A 12 33.60 -33.32 -29.92
CA SER A 12 33.70 -32.99 -28.50
C SER A 12 32.52 -33.59 -27.73
N LYS A 13 32.82 -34.55 -26.86
CA LYS A 13 31.93 -35.07 -25.80
C LYS A 13 32.32 -34.42 -24.47
N ARG A 14 31.33 -34.32 -23.57
CA ARG A 14 31.35 -34.04 -22.10
C ARG A 14 31.11 -32.55 -21.79
N LYS A 15 30.25 -32.15 -20.84
CA LYS A 15 30.00 -32.70 -19.49
C LYS A 15 28.54 -32.54 -19.02
N ALA A 16 28.12 -33.43 -18.13
CA ALA A 16 26.98 -33.29 -17.22
C ALA A 16 27.42 -32.61 -15.91
N ARG A 17 26.57 -31.73 -15.34
CA ARG A 17 26.51 -31.14 -13.96
C ARG A 17 25.93 -29.73 -14.08
N THR A 18 24.97 -29.23 -13.30
CA THR A 18 24.49 -29.51 -11.93
C THR A 18 23.06 -28.99 -11.80
N GLU A 19 22.18 -29.74 -11.13
CA GLU A 19 21.00 -29.19 -10.46
C GLU A 19 21.48 -28.20 -9.39
N VAL A 20 20.89 -27.02 -9.33
CA VAL A 20 20.98 -26.15 -8.15
C VAL A 20 19.59 -26.05 -7.54
N SER A 21 19.27 -27.02 -6.69
CA SER A 21 18.24 -26.83 -5.68
C SER A 21 18.73 -25.75 -4.71
N SER A 22 17.94 -24.69 -4.56
CA SER A 22 18.01 -23.83 -3.37
C SER A 22 16.68 -23.98 -2.65
N SER A 23 16.52 -25.11 -1.95
CA SER A 23 15.54 -25.23 -0.89
C SER A 23 16.01 -24.34 0.26
N SER A 24 15.54 -23.09 0.28
CA SER A 24 15.73 -22.22 1.44
C SER A 24 14.56 -22.45 2.39
N SER A 25 14.63 -23.55 3.14
CA SER A 25 13.84 -23.76 4.33
C SER A 25 14.37 -22.81 5.40
N SER A 26 13.64 -21.74 5.65
CA SER A 26 13.94 -20.82 6.75
C SER A 26 12.98 -21.15 7.88
N ASP A 27 13.34 -22.15 8.68
CA ASP A 27 12.72 -22.41 9.98
C ASP A 27 13.22 -21.35 10.96
N SER A 28 12.33 -20.46 11.37
CA SER A 28 12.56 -19.57 12.52
C SER A 28 11.63 -20.00 13.63
N ASP A 29 12.13 -20.90 14.46
CA ASP A 29 11.64 -21.13 15.80
C ASP A 29 11.95 -19.90 16.66
N SER A 30 10.91 -19.25 17.17
CA SER A 30 11.02 -18.34 18.31
C SER A 30 10.03 -18.81 19.36
N ASP A 31 10.54 -19.71 20.20
CA ASP A 31 10.01 -19.98 21.52
C ASP A 31 10.34 -18.79 22.43
N SER A 32 9.32 -18.09 22.90
CA SER A 32 9.45 -17.24 24.07
C SER A 32 8.15 -17.28 24.87
N GLY A 33 8.10 -18.27 25.76
CA GLY A 33 7.82 -18.06 27.17
C GLY A 33 6.73 -17.07 27.56
N SER A 34 5.56 -17.64 27.89
CA SER A 34 4.82 -17.42 29.14
C SER A 34 4.84 -16.03 29.80
N SER A 35 3.69 -15.34 29.78
CA SER A 35 3.05 -14.89 31.01
C SER A 35 1.61 -14.41 30.75
N ASN A 36 0.63 -15.21 31.17
CA ASN A 36 -0.69 -14.72 31.56
C ASN A 36 -0.53 -14.06 32.96
N PRO A 37 -1.31 -13.02 33.30
CA PRO A 37 -2.55 -13.34 34.00
C PRO A 37 -3.75 -12.45 33.65
N THR A 38 -4.89 -13.14 33.64
CA THR A 38 -6.26 -12.65 33.82
C THR A 38 -6.39 -11.58 34.91
N SER A 39 -7.05 -10.46 34.59
CA SER A 39 -7.83 -9.71 35.58
C SER A 39 -9.03 -9.02 34.94
N THR A 40 -10.19 -9.66 35.08
CA THR A 40 -11.51 -9.03 35.06
C THR A 40 -11.62 -7.99 36.18
N PRO A 41 -12.45 -6.94 35.99
CA PRO A 41 -13.40 -6.62 37.05
C PRO A 41 -14.84 -6.56 36.50
N LYS A 42 -15.66 -7.49 37.01
CA LYS A 42 -17.10 -7.34 37.10
C LYS A 42 -17.40 -6.23 38.12
N HIS A 43 -18.15 -5.20 37.73
CA HIS A 43 -18.95 -4.43 38.67
C HIS A 43 -20.43 -4.61 38.36
N LYS A 44 -21.17 -4.85 39.44
CA LYS A 44 -22.53 -5.33 39.56
C LYS A 44 -23.46 -4.12 39.76
N SER A 45 -24.47 -4.04 38.88
CA SER A 45 -25.87 -3.61 39.05
C SER A 45 -26.24 -2.59 40.15
N THR A 46 -26.91 -1.49 39.75
CA THR A 46 -28.18 -1.06 40.40
C THR A 46 -29.10 -0.30 39.43
N THR A 47 -30.39 -0.43 39.71
CA THR A 47 -31.59 -0.36 38.86
C THR A 47 -32.30 1.01 38.85
N ALA A 48 -33.10 1.23 37.79
CA ALA A 48 -34.35 2.00 37.70
C ALA A 48 -34.33 3.44 37.13
N ALA A 49 -34.99 3.58 35.97
CA ALA A 49 -35.47 4.80 35.32
C ALA A 49 -36.70 5.39 36.07
N PRO A 50 -37.17 6.62 35.75
CA PRO A 50 -37.88 6.90 34.50
C PRO A 50 -37.51 8.23 33.81
N ALA A 51 -37.71 8.28 32.50
CA ALA A 51 -37.78 9.50 31.69
C ALA A 51 -39.07 10.30 32.03
N PRO A 52 -39.26 11.57 31.61
CA PRO A 52 -39.63 11.79 30.20
C PRO A 52 -39.21 13.16 29.57
N GLU A 53 -38.99 13.10 28.26
CA GLU A 53 -39.26 14.09 27.18
C GLU A 53 -38.29 15.25 26.87
N SER A 54 -37.78 15.15 25.64
CA SER A 54 -37.24 16.14 24.72
C SER A 54 -38.22 17.32 24.46
N PRO A 55 -37.76 18.47 23.92
CA PRO A 55 -37.59 18.54 22.46
C PRO A 55 -36.39 19.36 21.97
N ASP A 56 -35.85 18.89 20.84
CA ASP A 56 -35.27 19.61 19.71
C ASP A 56 -34.15 20.66 19.85
N SER A 57 -33.29 20.65 18.81
CA SER A 57 -32.17 21.55 18.47
C SER A 57 -30.90 21.32 19.32
N HIS A 58 -29.80 20.79 18.80
CA HIS A 58 -29.16 21.10 17.53
C HIS A 58 -28.63 19.84 16.85
N ALA A 59 -29.19 19.54 15.69
CA ALA A 59 -28.49 18.83 14.64
C ALA A 59 -27.27 19.68 14.19
N ASP A 60 -26.25 18.96 13.73
CA ASP A 60 -24.99 19.46 13.14
C ASP A 60 -23.83 19.73 14.13
N ASP A 61 -23.37 18.69 14.84
CA ASP A 61 -21.93 18.59 15.10
C ASP A 61 -21.32 17.86 13.91
N SER A 62 -20.80 18.68 13.02
CA SER A 62 -20.27 18.37 11.71
C SER A 62 -19.48 17.06 11.73
N ARG A 63 -20.04 16.06 11.05
CA ARG A 63 -19.27 15.01 10.39
C ARG A 63 -18.25 15.75 9.53
N VAL A 64 -17.05 15.96 10.07
CA VAL A 64 -15.87 16.35 9.31
C VAL A 64 -15.55 15.13 8.43
N ALA A 65 -16.37 14.94 7.39
CA ALA A 65 -15.92 14.37 6.15
C ALA A 65 -14.69 15.21 5.81
N SER A 66 -13.54 14.66 6.14
CA SER A 66 -12.25 15.22 5.82
C SER A 66 -12.15 15.09 4.31
N GLU A 67 -12.85 15.96 3.58
CA GLU A 67 -12.62 16.12 2.17
C GLU A 67 -11.14 16.48 2.04
N PRO A 68 -10.33 15.67 1.35
CA PRO A 68 -8.94 16.00 1.17
C PRO A 68 -8.91 17.34 0.44
N VAL A 69 -8.32 18.35 1.08
CA VAL A 69 -8.04 19.67 0.51
C VAL A 69 -6.98 19.49 -0.57
N PHE A 70 -7.35 18.85 -1.67
CA PHE A 70 -6.56 18.77 -2.88
C PHE A 70 -6.96 19.97 -3.71
N THR A 71 -6.22 21.06 -3.54
CA THR A 71 -6.42 22.32 -4.26
C THR A 71 -6.45 22.05 -5.77
N LYS A 72 -7.64 22.08 -6.38
CA LYS A 72 -7.83 21.95 -7.83
C LYS A 72 -7.15 23.12 -8.54
N LYS A 73 -5.91 22.91 -8.98
CA LYS A 73 -5.21 23.74 -9.95
C LYS A 73 -4.46 22.81 -10.91
N HIS A 74 -5.20 22.29 -11.89
CA HIS A 74 -4.67 21.35 -12.89
C HIS A 74 -3.70 22.07 -13.83
N ILE A 75 -2.42 21.68 -13.81
CA ILE A 75 -1.37 22.29 -14.64
C ILE A 75 -0.62 21.27 -15.51
N ASN A 76 -0.70 19.95 -15.27
CA ASN A 76 -0.01 18.96 -16.12
C ASN A 76 -0.66 17.55 -16.05
N PRO A 77 -0.67 16.77 -17.15
CA PRO A 77 -1.20 15.40 -17.16
C PRO A 77 -0.43 14.46 -16.23
N ASP A 78 0.88 14.68 -16.04
CA ASP A 78 1.69 13.92 -15.09
C ASP A 78 1.24 14.16 -13.64
N GLN A 79 0.82 15.39 -13.31
CA GLN A 79 0.33 15.76 -11.99
C GLN A 79 -1.08 15.21 -11.75
N ALA A 80 -1.95 15.28 -12.77
CA ALA A 80 -3.27 14.66 -12.71
C ALA A 80 -3.20 13.13 -12.56
N PHE A 81 -2.22 12.48 -13.20
CA PHE A 81 -1.94 11.07 -12.99
C PHE A 81 -1.52 10.78 -11.55
N GLU A 82 -0.58 11.55 -11.01
CA GLU A 82 -0.10 11.37 -9.63
C GLU A 82 -1.25 11.48 -8.61
N GLU A 83 -2.15 12.45 -8.81
CA GLU A 83 -3.36 12.59 -8.00
C GLU A 83 -4.30 11.38 -8.12
N PHE A 84 -4.59 10.96 -9.36
CA PHE A 84 -5.41 9.79 -9.63
C PHE A 84 -4.82 8.54 -8.98
N TYR A 85 -3.52 8.33 -9.16
CA TYR A 85 -2.78 7.21 -8.60
C TYR A 85 -2.85 7.23 -7.07
N LEU A 86 -2.61 8.36 -6.41
CA LEU A 86 -2.67 8.46 -4.95
C LEU A 86 -4.06 8.15 -4.42
N ARG A 87 -5.12 8.65 -5.06
CA ARG A 87 -6.51 8.33 -4.68
C ARG A 87 -6.79 6.85 -4.82
N GLN A 88 -6.35 6.24 -5.93
CA GLN A 88 -6.56 4.83 -6.16
C GLN A 88 -5.75 3.98 -5.18
N ALA A 89 -4.46 4.26 -5.00
CA ALA A 89 -3.58 3.52 -4.09
C ALA A 89 -4.08 3.59 -2.64
N THR A 90 -4.49 4.76 -2.15
CA THR A 90 -5.04 4.90 -0.80
C THR A 90 -6.38 4.18 -0.62
N LYS A 91 -7.18 4.07 -1.69
CA LYS A 91 -8.42 3.28 -1.69
C LYS A 91 -8.13 1.78 -1.64
N GLU A 92 -7.21 1.29 -2.46
CA GLU A 92 -6.86 -0.15 -2.50
C GLU A 92 -6.15 -0.60 -1.21
N PHE A 93 -5.29 0.24 -0.64
CA PHE A 93 -4.59 -0.04 0.62
C PHE A 93 -5.34 0.44 1.87
N ALA A 94 -6.62 0.79 1.78
CA ALA A 94 -7.36 1.39 2.90
C ALA A 94 -7.29 0.55 4.19
N ASN A 95 -7.45 -0.77 4.07
CA ASN A 95 -7.36 -1.68 5.21
C ASN A 95 -5.97 -1.68 5.87
N ASP A 96 -4.92 -1.63 5.07
CA ASP A 96 -3.54 -1.64 5.59
C ASP A 96 -3.15 -0.26 6.14
N LEU A 97 -3.67 0.83 5.57
CA LEU A 97 -3.53 2.17 6.13
C LEU A 97 -4.22 2.29 7.49
N ASP A 98 -5.37 1.65 7.68
CA ASP A 98 -6.06 1.61 8.98
C ASP A 98 -5.27 0.80 10.02
N LYS A 99 -4.63 -0.31 9.61
CA LYS A 99 -3.71 -1.07 10.47
C LYS A 99 -2.49 -0.23 10.85
N LEU A 100 -1.85 0.43 9.88
CA LEU A 100 -0.72 1.32 10.14
C LEU A 100 -1.11 2.43 11.11
N ARG A 101 -2.31 3.00 10.96
CA ARG A 101 -2.82 4.05 11.85
C ARG A 101 -3.10 3.56 13.29
N SER A 102 -3.48 2.29 13.45
CA SER A 102 -3.72 1.68 14.77
C SER A 102 -2.47 1.08 15.41
N ALA A 103 -1.35 1.01 14.67
CA ALA A 103 -0.07 0.57 15.20
C ALA A 103 0.49 1.58 16.22
N SER A 104 1.11 1.07 17.28
CA SER A 104 1.61 1.90 18.41
C SER A 104 2.82 2.76 18.07
N ASP A 105 3.51 2.45 16.98
CA ASP A 105 4.72 3.11 16.49
C ASP A 105 4.45 4.15 15.39
N PHE A 106 3.22 4.19 14.84
CA PHE A 106 2.84 5.18 13.83
C PHE A 106 2.61 6.55 14.46
N LYS A 107 3.34 7.56 13.98
CA LYS A 107 3.35 8.92 14.53
C LYS A 107 2.95 9.94 13.46
N ALA A 108 2.51 11.12 13.88
CA ALA A 108 2.25 12.21 12.94
C ALA A 108 3.48 12.57 12.07
N SER A 109 4.70 12.33 12.59
CA SER A 109 5.95 12.54 11.86
C SER A 109 6.22 11.51 10.76
N SER A 110 5.58 10.33 10.78
CA SER A 110 5.73 9.32 9.72
C SER A 110 4.77 9.53 8.54
N VAL A 111 3.80 10.43 8.67
CA VAL A 111 2.82 10.72 7.60
C VAL A 111 3.50 11.27 6.33
N PRO A 112 4.43 12.25 6.38
CA PRO A 112 5.11 12.73 5.19
C PRO A 112 5.90 11.61 4.49
N MET A 113 6.58 10.76 5.26
CA MET A 113 7.31 9.59 4.74
C MET A 113 6.37 8.60 4.04
N LEU A 114 5.19 8.34 4.61
CA LEU A 114 4.17 7.47 3.99
C LEU A 114 3.66 8.06 2.68
N ILE A 115 3.40 9.37 2.64
CA ILE A 115 2.95 10.05 1.42
C ILE A 115 4.03 9.96 0.34
N GLU A 116 5.30 10.23 0.68
CA GLU A 116 6.41 10.12 -0.27
C GLU A 116 6.58 8.69 -0.79
N ALA A 117 6.50 7.68 0.09
CA ALA A 117 6.58 6.28 -0.31
C ALA A 117 5.43 5.86 -1.25
N LEU A 118 4.21 6.32 -0.99
CA LEU A 118 3.09 6.09 -1.90
C LEU A 118 3.34 6.78 -3.24
N LYS A 119 3.73 8.06 -3.25
CA LYS A 119 4.06 8.80 -4.49
C LYS A 119 5.16 8.13 -5.31
N GLN A 120 6.16 7.54 -4.66
CA GLN A 120 7.24 6.80 -5.34
C GLN A 120 6.73 5.63 -6.18
N GLY A 121 5.58 5.04 -5.86
CA GLY A 121 4.96 3.99 -6.66
C GLY A 121 4.60 4.41 -8.10
N THR A 122 4.53 5.73 -8.38
CA THR A 122 4.35 6.25 -9.74
C THR A 122 5.52 5.94 -10.69
N VAL A 123 6.70 5.61 -10.15
CA VAL A 123 7.90 5.24 -10.94
C VAL A 123 7.70 3.91 -11.67
N CYS A 124 6.79 3.06 -11.22
CA CYS A 124 6.45 1.79 -11.87
C CYS A 124 5.76 1.97 -13.23
N PHE A 125 5.33 3.19 -13.58
CA PHE A 125 4.62 3.49 -14.82
C PHE A 125 5.49 4.33 -15.74
N SER A 126 5.48 3.98 -17.03
CA SER A 126 6.17 4.77 -18.05
C SER A 126 5.50 6.15 -18.23
N ARG A 127 6.24 7.12 -18.75
CA ARG A 127 5.70 8.47 -19.00
C ARG A 127 4.47 8.44 -19.92
N GLU A 128 4.49 7.59 -20.94
CA GLU A 128 3.39 7.46 -21.90
C GLU A 128 2.10 6.98 -21.22
N GLU A 129 2.20 5.98 -20.34
CA GLU A 129 1.06 5.47 -19.55
C GLU A 129 0.52 6.52 -18.59
N ARG A 130 1.41 7.24 -17.91
CA ARG A 130 1.03 8.32 -16.98
C ARG A 130 0.26 9.43 -17.71
N VAL A 131 0.74 9.87 -18.87
CA VAL A 131 0.04 10.88 -19.68
C VAL A 131 -1.31 10.38 -20.18
N LYS A 132 -1.40 9.11 -20.62
CA LYS A 132 -2.67 8.53 -21.10
C LYS A 132 -3.73 8.47 -20.00
N VAL A 133 -3.35 8.02 -18.80
CA VAL A 133 -4.29 7.92 -17.66
C VAL A 133 -4.57 9.32 -17.08
N GLY A 134 -3.56 10.18 -16.96
CA GLY A 134 -3.70 11.54 -16.46
C GLY A 134 -4.64 12.39 -17.31
N SER A 135 -4.48 12.38 -18.64
CA SER A 135 -5.39 13.08 -19.55
C SER A 135 -6.83 12.56 -19.50
N ALA A 136 -7.01 11.23 -19.40
CA ALA A 136 -8.34 10.65 -19.20
C ALA A 136 -8.95 11.01 -17.83
N ALA A 137 -8.13 11.09 -16.78
CA ALA A 137 -8.57 11.48 -15.45
C ALA A 137 -8.99 12.96 -15.39
N GLU A 138 -8.27 13.85 -16.07
CA GLU A 138 -8.67 15.26 -16.23
C GLU A 138 -10.00 15.38 -16.97
N ALA A 139 -10.18 14.63 -18.07
CA ALA A 139 -11.44 14.61 -18.82
C ALA A 139 -12.62 14.13 -17.95
N LYS A 140 -12.41 13.12 -17.10
CA LYS A 140 -13.45 12.61 -16.18
C LYS A 140 -13.77 13.53 -15.01
N ALA A 141 -12.86 14.43 -14.62
CA ALA A 141 -13.06 15.36 -13.52
C ALA A 141 -13.72 16.68 -13.94
N ALA A 142 -13.85 16.92 -15.25
CA ALA A 142 -14.48 18.08 -15.86
C ALA A 142 -15.95 17.86 -16.27
N ASP A 143 -16.44 16.62 -16.18
CA ASP A 143 -17.86 16.24 -16.37
C ASP A 143 -18.65 16.28 -15.04
#